data_AF-A0A812UIZ2-F1
#
_entry.id   AF-A0A812UIZ2-F1
#
_cell.length_a   1.000
_cell.length_b   1.000
_cell.length_c   1.000
_cell.angle_alpha   90.00
_cell.angle_beta   90.00
_cell.angle_gamma   90.00
#
_symmetry.space_group_name_H-M   'P 1'
#
loop_
_entity.id
_entity.type
_entity.pdbx_description
1 polymer ?
#
loop_
_entity_poly.entity_id
_entity_poly.type
_entity_poly.pdbx_seq_one_letter_code
_entity_poly.pdbx_strand_id
1 'polypeptide(L)'
;IGLDNSSCACESGSAWNVGDVDASDCLKCEDFKLDCEGPGHTMFSAPPEVGYARVKAAAPRAFRCGEPAEKRCNHSNASDPLGCAAGYSGPLCSTCGDGFRRKHNLCTRCADADGIKKSRLCIAAGILVLAVVATIGGVIYWRRSTSTRHSVGIIEACVAPTTVPAGLSERFNKI
;
A
#
# COMPACT_ATOMS: atom_id res chain seq x y z
N ILE A 1 41.41 -5.45 -29.29
CA ILE A 1 40.65 -6.27 -28.32
C ILE A 1 41.47 -7.54 -28.15
N GLY A 2 42.44 -7.47 -27.23
CA GLY A 2 43.43 -8.52 -27.03
C GLY A 2 42.93 -9.48 -25.98
N LEU A 3 42.89 -10.76 -26.30
CA LEU A 3 42.95 -11.80 -25.29
C LEU A 3 44.32 -11.74 -24.63
N ASP A 4 44.39 -11.63 -23.32
CA ASP A 4 45.64 -11.89 -22.61
C ASP A 4 45.96 -13.38 -22.76
N ASN A 5 47.12 -13.66 -23.36
CA ASN A 5 47.56 -14.98 -23.84
C ASN A 5 47.89 -15.98 -22.69
N SER A 6 47.24 -15.82 -21.55
CA SER A 6 47.47 -16.53 -20.28
C SER A 6 46.18 -16.81 -19.49
N SER A 7 45.05 -16.20 -19.87
CA SER A 7 43.78 -16.36 -19.16
C SER A 7 42.65 -16.60 -20.16
N CYS A 8 41.78 -17.57 -19.91
CA CYS A 8 40.56 -17.80 -20.69
C CYS A 8 39.47 -16.74 -20.39
N ALA A 9 39.87 -15.50 -20.13
CA ALA A 9 39.00 -14.44 -19.61
C ALA A 9 39.17 -13.16 -20.44
N CYS A 10 38.13 -12.32 -20.47
CA CYS A 10 38.22 -10.98 -21.03
C CYS A 10 38.76 -9.98 -19.99
N GLU A 11 39.45 -8.94 -20.48
CA GLU A 11 39.83 -7.77 -19.69
C GLU A 11 38.60 -7.06 -19.07
N SER A 12 38.81 -6.32 -17.99
CA SER A 12 37.78 -5.49 -17.35
C SER A 12 37.06 -4.58 -18.36
N GLY A 13 35.76 -4.40 -18.16
CA GLY A 13 34.89 -3.66 -19.10
C GLY A 13 34.48 -4.44 -20.35
N SER A 14 34.98 -5.67 -20.53
CA SER A 14 34.56 -6.58 -21.58
C SER A 14 34.05 -7.90 -20.98
N ALA A 15 33.08 -8.51 -21.64
CA ALA A 15 32.55 -9.80 -21.25
C ALA A 15 32.63 -10.79 -22.41
N TRP A 16 32.87 -12.04 -22.04
CA TRP A 16 32.97 -13.13 -22.98
C TRP A 16 31.60 -13.47 -23.56
N ASN A 17 31.47 -13.41 -24.88
CA ASN A 17 30.28 -13.91 -25.56
C ASN A 17 30.47 -15.41 -25.82
N VAL A 18 29.80 -16.25 -25.02
CA VAL A 18 29.68 -17.70 -25.27
C VAL A 18 28.75 -17.90 -26.48
N GLY A 19 29.21 -17.56 -27.67
CA GLY A 19 28.58 -17.88 -28.95
C GLY A 19 29.05 -19.22 -29.49
N ASP A 20 28.76 -19.49 -30.77
CA ASP A 20 29.34 -20.64 -31.48
C ASP A 20 30.87 -20.64 -31.38
N VAL A 21 31.44 -21.84 -31.33
CA VAL A 21 32.82 -22.17 -30.95
C VAL A 21 33.89 -21.42 -31.77
N ASP A 22 33.52 -20.86 -32.92
CA ASP A 22 34.40 -20.14 -33.84
C ASP A 22 34.28 -18.59 -33.76
N ALA A 23 33.37 -18.05 -32.94
CA ALA A 23 33.05 -16.62 -32.86
C ALA A 23 33.03 -16.07 -31.42
N SER A 24 33.79 -16.70 -30.53
CA SER A 24 33.89 -16.24 -29.15
C SER A 24 34.77 -14.99 -29.07
N ASP A 25 34.13 -13.83 -29.08
CA ASP A 25 34.77 -12.52 -28.96
C ASP A 25 34.51 -11.89 -27.58
N CYS A 26 35.51 -11.14 -27.10
CA CYS A 26 35.34 -10.22 -25.98
C CYS A 26 34.64 -8.95 -26.46
N LEU A 27 33.40 -8.78 -26.03
CA LEU A 27 32.57 -7.63 -26.38
C LEU A 27 32.51 -6.65 -25.21
N LYS A 28 32.42 -5.36 -25.50
CA LYS A 28 32.34 -4.30 -24.48
C LYS A 28 31.01 -4.37 -23.75
N CYS A 29 31.04 -4.30 -22.43
CA CYS A 29 29.82 -4.39 -21.62
C CYS A 29 28.89 -3.17 -21.74
N GLU A 30 29.44 -1.99 -22.03
CA GLU A 30 28.70 -0.73 -22.19
C GLU A 30 27.64 -0.80 -23.32
N ASP A 31 27.93 -1.54 -24.39
CA ASP A 31 27.03 -1.73 -25.55
C ASP A 31 25.79 -2.57 -25.20
N PHE A 32 25.93 -3.40 -24.17
CA PHE A 32 24.92 -4.31 -23.66
C PHE A 32 24.30 -3.86 -22.33
N LYS A 33 24.76 -2.73 -21.78
CA LYS A 33 24.33 -2.14 -20.50
C LYS A 33 24.53 -3.10 -19.33
N LEU A 34 25.71 -3.71 -19.32
CA LEU A 34 26.18 -4.63 -18.29
C LEU A 34 27.30 -3.99 -17.49
N ASP A 35 27.32 -4.29 -16.21
CA ASP A 35 28.37 -3.88 -15.29
C ASP A 35 29.45 -4.99 -15.23
N CYS A 36 30.66 -4.64 -15.67
CA CYS A 36 31.78 -5.56 -15.82
C CYS A 36 33.06 -4.96 -15.20
N GLU A 37 32.97 -4.46 -13.96
CA GLU A 37 34.15 -3.97 -13.22
C GLU A 37 35.25 -5.06 -13.07
N GLY A 38 34.87 -6.34 -13.01
CA GLY A 38 35.80 -7.48 -12.88
C GLY A 38 36.09 -8.22 -14.20
N PRO A 39 37.26 -8.87 -14.32
CA PRO A 39 37.53 -9.79 -15.42
C PRO A 39 36.75 -11.11 -15.26
N GLY A 40 36.60 -11.86 -16.36
CA GLY A 40 36.04 -13.21 -16.33
C GLY A 40 34.50 -13.30 -16.31
N HIS A 41 33.80 -12.18 -16.47
CA HIS A 41 32.35 -12.21 -16.69
C HIS A 41 32.01 -12.65 -18.12
N THR A 42 30.90 -13.36 -18.26
CA THR A 42 30.29 -13.65 -19.57
C THR A 42 29.12 -12.71 -19.81
N MET A 43 28.75 -12.48 -21.06
CA MET A 43 27.55 -11.69 -21.41
C MET A 43 26.29 -12.24 -20.71
N PHE A 44 26.28 -13.54 -20.40
CA PHE A 44 25.16 -14.24 -19.76
C PHE A 44 25.19 -14.14 -18.23
N SER A 45 26.34 -13.90 -17.61
CA SER A 45 26.50 -13.85 -16.15
C SER A 45 26.76 -12.45 -15.58
N ALA A 46 27.22 -11.50 -16.41
CA ALA A 46 27.53 -10.15 -15.96
C ALA A 46 26.27 -9.44 -15.40
N PRO A 47 26.35 -8.79 -14.24
CA PRO A 47 25.22 -8.03 -13.72
C PRO A 47 24.82 -6.89 -14.68
N PRO A 48 23.54 -6.50 -14.76
CA PRO A 48 23.13 -5.32 -15.51
C PRO A 48 23.52 -4.03 -14.77
N GLU A 49 23.76 -2.95 -15.52
CA GLU A 49 24.00 -1.61 -14.96
C GLU A 49 22.79 -1.11 -14.15
N VAL A 50 23.04 -0.19 -13.21
CA VAL A 50 21.96 0.46 -12.44
C VAL A 50 20.98 1.17 -13.38
N GLY A 51 19.68 0.94 -13.17
CA GLY A 51 18.62 1.43 -14.04
C GLY A 51 18.29 0.53 -15.24
N TYR A 52 19.03 -0.57 -15.42
CA TYR A 52 18.82 -1.57 -16.46
C TYR A 52 18.49 -2.93 -15.86
N ALA A 53 17.68 -3.71 -16.57
CA ALA A 53 17.37 -5.09 -16.22
C ALA A 53 17.31 -5.95 -17.47
N ARG A 54 17.54 -7.25 -17.28
CA ARG A 54 17.39 -8.22 -18.34
C ARG A 54 15.91 -8.51 -18.56
N VAL A 55 15.53 -8.87 -19.79
CA VAL A 55 14.16 -9.31 -20.09
C VAL A 55 13.94 -10.76 -19.65
N LYS A 56 15.02 -11.55 -19.66
CA LYS A 56 15.06 -12.96 -19.23
C LYS A 56 16.36 -13.21 -18.49
N ALA A 57 16.34 -14.16 -17.55
CA ALA A 57 17.55 -14.68 -16.94
C ALA A 57 18.56 -15.11 -18.02
N ALA A 58 19.83 -14.82 -17.79
CA ALA A 58 20.93 -15.08 -18.72
C ALA A 58 20.82 -14.38 -20.09
N ALA A 59 19.90 -13.42 -20.33
CA ALA A 59 19.93 -12.69 -21.60
C ALA A 59 21.22 -11.87 -21.74
N PRO A 60 21.90 -11.84 -22.91
CA PRO A 60 23.19 -11.16 -23.08
C PRO A 60 23.08 -9.63 -23.07
N ARG A 61 21.86 -9.08 -23.03
CA ARG A 61 21.61 -7.64 -23.08
C ARG A 61 20.63 -7.22 -21.98
N ALA A 62 20.90 -6.08 -21.38
CA ALA A 62 19.99 -5.41 -20.47
C ALA A 62 19.29 -4.23 -21.16
N PHE A 63 18.10 -3.89 -20.68
CA PHE A 63 17.29 -2.80 -21.20
C PHE A 63 16.88 -1.86 -20.08
N ARG A 64 16.69 -0.59 -20.43
CA ARG A 64 16.37 0.45 -19.46
C ARG A 64 15.00 0.18 -18.85
N CYS A 65 14.94 0.28 -17.53
CA CYS A 65 13.69 0.12 -16.81
C CYS A 65 12.83 1.38 -16.85
N GLY A 66 11.53 1.22 -16.61
CA GLY A 66 10.61 2.36 -16.52
C GLY A 66 10.94 3.26 -15.33
N GLU A 67 10.60 4.55 -15.44
CA GLU A 67 10.89 5.51 -14.38
C GLU A 67 10.11 5.22 -13.08
N PRO A 68 10.74 5.35 -11.91
CA PRO A 68 12.15 5.69 -11.67
C PRO A 68 13.10 4.48 -11.81
N ALA A 69 13.93 4.47 -12.87
CA ALA A 69 14.68 3.29 -13.30
C ALA A 69 15.63 2.75 -12.23
N GLU A 70 16.42 3.63 -11.60
CA GLU A 70 17.40 3.29 -10.55
C GLU A 70 16.77 2.65 -9.30
N LYS A 71 15.49 2.93 -9.03
CA LYS A 71 14.76 2.35 -7.90
C LYS A 71 14.10 1.02 -8.23
N ARG A 72 13.79 0.79 -9.50
CA ARG A 72 13.18 -0.46 -9.98
C ARG A 72 14.23 -1.51 -10.31
N CYS A 73 15.35 -1.07 -10.88
CA CYS A 73 16.40 -1.91 -11.42
C CYS A 73 17.72 -1.48 -10.79
N ASN A 74 18.10 -2.26 -9.78
CA ASN A 74 19.32 -2.05 -9.03
C ASN A 74 19.85 -3.43 -8.67
N HIS A 75 20.85 -3.88 -9.42
CA HIS A 75 21.43 -5.19 -9.22
C HIS A 75 22.03 -5.36 -7.82
N SER A 76 22.59 -4.30 -7.22
CA SER A 76 23.19 -4.35 -5.88
C SER A 76 22.19 -4.74 -4.78
N ASN A 77 20.90 -4.46 -5.01
CA ASN A 77 19.79 -4.84 -4.12
C ASN A 77 18.86 -5.87 -4.78
N ALA A 78 19.32 -6.55 -5.83
CA ALA A 78 18.48 -7.45 -6.57
C ALA A 78 18.29 -8.78 -5.85
N SER A 79 17.04 -9.20 -5.79
CA SER A 79 16.66 -10.54 -5.30
C SER A 79 16.53 -11.53 -6.45
N ASP A 80 16.66 -11.06 -7.70
CA ASP A 80 16.29 -11.78 -8.91
C ASP A 80 17.42 -11.73 -9.96
N PRO A 81 17.68 -12.83 -10.71
CA PRO A 81 18.67 -12.86 -11.79
C PRO A 81 18.42 -11.85 -12.93
N LEU A 82 17.23 -11.25 -13.01
CA LEU A 82 16.90 -10.19 -13.96
C LEU A 82 17.54 -8.83 -13.59
N GLY A 83 17.99 -8.64 -12.34
CA GLY A 83 18.51 -7.36 -11.84
C GLY A 83 17.45 -6.43 -11.23
N CYS A 84 16.29 -6.99 -10.85
CA CYS A 84 15.21 -6.23 -10.23
C CYS A 84 15.46 -5.95 -8.76
N ALA A 85 15.24 -4.70 -8.34
CA ALA A 85 15.28 -4.32 -6.93
C ALA A 85 14.21 -5.07 -6.12
N ALA A 86 14.45 -5.24 -4.81
CA ALA A 86 13.54 -5.93 -3.91
C ALA A 86 12.09 -5.43 -4.02
N GLY A 87 11.14 -6.36 -4.20
CA GLY A 87 9.71 -6.07 -4.34
C GLY A 87 9.23 -5.73 -5.74
N TYR A 88 10.13 -5.66 -6.73
CA TYR A 88 9.79 -5.63 -8.15
C TYR A 88 9.97 -7.01 -8.76
N SER A 89 9.15 -7.32 -9.77
CA SER A 89 9.18 -8.59 -10.48
C SER A 89 8.79 -8.38 -11.96
N GLY A 90 8.83 -9.48 -12.72
CA GLY A 90 8.49 -9.52 -14.13
C GLY A 90 9.54 -8.92 -15.06
N PRO A 91 9.27 -8.93 -16.38
CA PRO A 91 10.17 -8.36 -17.36
C PRO A 91 10.34 -6.86 -17.12
N LEU A 92 11.61 -6.41 -17.08
CA LEU A 92 12.00 -5.03 -16.79
C LEU A 92 11.49 -4.48 -15.45
N CYS A 93 11.23 -5.38 -14.49
CA CYS A 93 10.85 -5.01 -13.13
C CYS A 93 9.60 -4.10 -13.12
N SER A 94 8.68 -4.38 -14.04
CA SER A 94 7.50 -3.56 -14.32
C SER A 94 6.33 -3.87 -13.37
N THR A 95 6.34 -5.03 -12.73
CA THR A 95 5.32 -5.45 -11.78
C THR A 95 5.86 -5.43 -10.35
N CYS A 96 4.97 -5.34 -9.36
CA CYS A 96 5.34 -5.56 -7.97
C CYS A 96 5.24 -7.06 -7.65
N GLY A 97 6.23 -7.58 -6.93
CA GLY A 97 6.21 -8.95 -6.43
C GLY A 97 5.23 -9.14 -5.26
N ASP A 98 5.12 -10.37 -4.80
CA ASP A 98 4.22 -10.73 -3.71
C ASP A 98 4.53 -9.94 -2.42
N GLY A 99 3.47 -9.48 -1.76
CA GLY A 99 3.60 -8.64 -0.55
C GLY A 99 3.93 -7.17 -0.81
N PHE A 100 4.01 -6.75 -2.07
CA PHE A 100 4.18 -5.35 -2.48
C PHE A 100 2.99 -4.86 -3.30
N ARG A 101 2.68 -3.57 -3.18
CA ARG A 101 1.65 -2.89 -3.97
C ARG A 101 2.23 -1.64 -4.64
N ARG A 102 1.67 -1.28 -5.79
CA ARG A 102 2.03 -0.05 -6.51
C ARG A 102 1.43 1.17 -5.80
N LYS A 103 2.28 2.13 -5.43
CA LYS A 103 1.91 3.44 -4.86
C LYS A 103 2.80 4.52 -5.49
N HIS A 104 2.20 5.50 -6.17
CA HIS A 104 2.94 6.58 -6.88
C HIS A 104 4.13 6.07 -7.73
N ASN A 105 3.89 5.06 -8.58
CA ASN A 105 4.91 4.46 -9.46
C ASN A 105 6.06 3.71 -8.77
N LEU A 106 5.94 3.45 -7.47
CA LEU A 106 6.88 2.65 -6.68
C LEU A 106 6.17 1.43 -6.08
N CYS A 107 6.88 0.32 -5.94
CA CYS A 107 6.42 -0.83 -5.18
C CYS A 107 6.72 -0.59 -3.69
N THR A 108 5.68 -0.64 -2.87
CA THR A 108 5.75 -0.46 -1.41
C THR A 108 5.22 -1.70 -0.72
N ARG A 109 5.81 -2.13 0.39
CA ARG A 109 5.31 -3.29 1.13
C ARG A 109 3.89 -3.05 1.60
N CYS A 110 3.09 -4.11 1.56
CA CYS A 110 1.71 -4.09 2.04
C CYS A 110 1.62 -3.87 3.56
N ALA A 111 2.66 -4.16 4.36
CA ALA A 111 2.66 -3.90 5.80
C ALA A 111 2.79 -2.39 6.13
N ASP A 112 3.55 -1.63 5.33
CA ASP A 112 3.75 -0.18 5.54
C ASP A 112 2.55 0.65 5.07
N ALA A 113 1.59 -0.01 4.43
CA ALA A 113 0.35 0.55 3.92
C ALA A 113 -0.73 0.73 4.99
N ASP A 114 -0.44 0.36 6.24
CA ASP A 114 -1.34 0.55 7.37
C ASP A 114 -1.57 2.05 7.65
N GLY A 115 -2.48 2.63 6.87
CA GLY A 115 -3.27 3.81 7.23
C GLY A 115 -4.06 3.62 8.53
N ILE A 116 -3.95 2.46 9.19
CA ILE A 116 -4.47 2.15 10.51
C ILE A 116 -3.94 3.13 11.57
N LYS A 117 -2.70 3.62 11.46
CA LYS A 117 -2.18 4.62 12.42
C LYS A 117 -2.96 5.95 12.37
N LYS A 118 -3.44 6.37 11.18
CA LYS A 118 -4.24 7.59 11.02
C LYS A 118 -5.71 7.37 11.41
N SER A 119 -6.23 6.17 11.17
CA SER A 119 -7.60 5.78 11.55
C SER A 119 -7.81 5.74 13.08
N ARG A 120 -6.82 5.24 13.85
CA ARG A 120 -6.94 5.18 15.32
C ARG A 120 -7.04 6.56 15.98
N LEU A 121 -6.36 7.57 15.43
CA LEU A 121 -6.43 8.94 15.97
C LEU A 121 -7.81 9.57 15.73
N CYS A 122 -8.40 9.36 14.54
CA CYS A 122 -9.73 9.87 14.22
C CYS A 122 -10.83 9.20 15.04
N ILE A 123 -10.72 7.88 15.27
CA ILE A 123 -11.68 7.14 16.10
C ILE A 123 -11.59 7.59 17.56
N ALA A 124 -10.39 7.75 18.10
CA ALA A 124 -10.19 8.24 19.47
C ALA A 124 -10.74 9.67 19.65
N ALA A 125 -10.51 10.56 18.68
CA ALA A 125 -11.06 11.91 18.69
C ALA A 125 -12.60 11.91 18.62
N GLY A 126 -13.20 11.05 17.80
CA GLY A 126 -14.65 10.92 17.69
C GLY A 126 -15.32 10.47 18.99
N ILE A 127 -14.72 9.51 19.69
CA ILE A 127 -15.23 9.02 20.99
C ILE A 127 -15.18 10.12 22.06
N LEU A 128 -14.10 10.91 22.10
CA LEU A 128 -13.98 12.03 23.04
C LEU A 128 -15.06 13.09 22.82
N VAL A 129 -15.35 13.45 21.58
CA VAL A 129 -16.39 14.44 21.27
C VAL A 129 -17.77 13.94 21.70
N LEU A 130 -18.10 12.67 21.42
CA LEU A 130 -19.37 12.08 21.85
C LEU A 130 -19.52 12.04 23.37
N ALA A 131 -18.45 11.72 24.10
CA ALA A 131 -18.46 11.71 25.56
C ALA A 131 -18.71 13.13 26.14
N VAL A 132 -18.10 14.16 25.56
CA VAL A 132 -18.32 15.56 25.97
C VAL A 132 -19.77 15.99 25.68
N VAL A 133 -20.32 15.65 24.52
CA VAL A 133 -21.72 15.97 24.19
C VAL A 133 -22.69 15.26 25.13
N ALA A 134 -22.47 13.98 25.43
CA ALA A 134 -23.31 13.21 26.34
C ALA A 134 -23.28 13.74 27.77
N THR A 135 -22.11 14.16 28.27
CA THR A 135 -21.97 14.74 29.61
C THR A 135 -22.65 16.10 29.71
N ILE A 136 -22.44 17.00 28.75
CA ILE A 136 -23.11 18.31 28.73
C ILE A 136 -24.62 18.15 28.58
N GLY A 137 -25.07 17.30 27.64
CA GLY A 137 -26.49 17.00 27.43
C GLY A 137 -27.14 16.40 28.68
N GLY A 138 -26.45 15.47 29.35
CA GLY A 138 -26.87 14.88 30.62
C GLY A 138 -27.03 15.92 31.73
N VAL A 139 -26.06 16.82 31.91
CA VAL A 139 -26.11 17.88 32.93
C VAL A 139 -27.26 18.86 32.66
N ILE A 140 -27.49 19.25 31.40
CA ILE A 140 -28.61 20.14 31.03
C ILE A 140 -29.96 19.45 31.27
N TYR A 141 -30.09 18.19 30.87
CA TYR A 141 -31.30 17.39 31.11
C TYR A 141 -31.59 17.25 32.59
N TRP A 142 -30.57 16.96 33.40
CA TRP A 142 -30.70 16.80 34.84
C TRP A 142 -31.09 18.11 35.54
N ARG A 143 -30.50 19.24 35.14
CA ARG A 143 -30.89 20.57 35.65
C ARG A 143 -32.32 20.97 35.28
N ARG A 144 -32.81 20.60 34.11
CA ARG A 144 -34.21 20.84 33.72
C ARG A 144 -35.18 19.97 34.53
N SER A 145 -34.84 18.71 34.75
CA SER A 145 -35.62 17.76 35.54
C SER A 145 -35.79 18.18 37.01
N THR A 146 -34.74 18.72 37.63
CA THR A 146 -34.81 19.16 39.03
C THR A 146 -35.60 20.46 39.21
N SER A 147 -35.64 21.34 38.20
CA SER A 147 -36.42 22.58 38.25
C SER A 147 -37.95 22.34 38.22
N THR A 148 -38.42 21.22 37.69
CA THR A 148 -39.86 20.90 37.65
C THR A 148 -40.39 20.30 38.95
N ARG A 149 -39.53 20.00 39.94
CA ARG A 149 -39.96 19.42 41.23
C ARG A 149 -40.35 20.45 42.30
N HIS A 150 -40.13 21.75 42.07
CA HIS A 150 -40.48 22.80 43.03
C HIS A 150 -41.86 23.46 42.80
N SER A 151 -42.66 22.98 41.84
CA SER A 151 -43.99 23.53 41.54
C SER A 151 -45.12 22.50 41.65
N VAL A 152 -45.00 21.52 42.56
CA VAL A 152 -46.16 20.73 43.01
C VAL A 152 -46.44 21.10 44.47
N GLY A 153 -46.75 22.38 44.66
CA GLY A 153 -47.38 22.90 45.87
C GLY A 153 -48.89 22.88 45.69
N ILE A 154 -49.54 21.93 46.35
CA ILE A 154 -50.86 22.00 47.00
C ILE A 154 -51.94 22.84 46.28
N ILE A 155 -52.93 22.16 45.69
CA ILE A 155 -54.32 22.61 45.76
C ILE A 155 -55.17 21.42 46.21
N GLU A 156 -55.49 21.42 47.50
CA GLU A 156 -56.64 20.75 48.10
C GLU A 156 -57.91 21.59 47.86
N ALA A 157 -59.10 20.97 48.03
CA ALA A 157 -60.47 21.52 47.90
C ALA A 157 -61.07 21.49 46.48
N CYS A 158 -62.29 21.02 46.19
CA CYS A 158 -63.45 20.63 47.00
C CYS A 158 -64.42 19.75 46.15
N VAL A 159 -65.11 18.80 46.81
CA VAL A 159 -66.56 18.48 46.71
C VAL A 159 -67.18 18.32 45.30
N ALA A 160 -67.39 17.11 44.76
CA ALA A 160 -68.49 16.14 44.97
C ALA A 160 -69.58 16.19 43.84
N PRO A 161 -70.58 15.30 43.79
CA PRO A 161 -70.69 14.23 42.80
C PRO A 161 -71.95 14.33 41.91
N THR A 162 -71.92 13.77 40.69
CA THR A 162 -73.15 13.55 39.89
C THR A 162 -72.97 12.29 39.02
N THR A 163 -73.49 11.15 39.48
CA THR A 163 -74.71 10.48 38.96
C THR A 163 -74.65 10.10 37.48
N VAL A 164 -74.46 8.79 37.23
CA VAL A 164 -74.79 8.05 36.00
C VAL A 164 -76.31 8.17 35.72
N PRO A 165 -76.79 8.09 34.46
CA PRO A 165 -77.07 6.78 33.83
C PRO A 165 -76.77 6.76 32.30
N ALA A 166 -76.25 5.64 31.77
CA ALA A 166 -76.94 4.63 30.96
C ALA A 166 -77.26 5.00 29.49
N GLY A 167 -76.62 4.26 28.57
CA GLY A 167 -77.28 3.64 27.41
C GLY A 167 -77.44 4.46 26.11
N LEU A 168 -76.77 3.98 25.05
CA LEU A 168 -77.26 3.66 23.68
C LEU A 168 -76.03 3.65 22.74
N SER A 169 -75.64 2.54 22.11
CA SER A 169 -76.28 1.78 21.02
C SER A 169 -76.20 2.49 19.65
N GLU A 170 -75.98 1.66 18.62
CA GLU A 170 -75.89 1.94 17.16
C GLU A 170 -74.49 2.36 16.66
N ARG A 171 -73.69 1.55 15.93
CA ARG A 171 -73.95 0.66 14.77
C ARG A 171 -74.86 1.29 13.71
N PHE A 172 -74.29 1.92 12.68
CA PHE A 172 -74.74 1.95 11.26
C PHE A 172 -73.57 2.60 10.46
N ASN A 173 -72.83 1.92 9.58
CA ASN A 173 -73.13 1.28 8.28
C ASN A 173 -73.15 2.26 7.10
N LYS A 174 -72.42 1.88 6.03
CA LYS A 174 -72.35 2.42 4.65
C LYS A 174 -71.76 3.84 4.53
N ILE A 175 -70.82 4.11 3.62
CA ILE A 175 -70.83 3.84 2.17
C ILE A 175 -69.52 3.24 1.71
#